data_AF-A0A1U9XFB8-F1
#
_entry.id   AF-A0A1U9XFB8-F1
#
_cell.length_a   1.000
_cell.length_b   1.000
_cell.length_c   1.000
_cell.angle_alpha   90.00
_cell.angle_beta   90.00
_cell.angle_gamma   90.00
#
_symmetry.space_group_name_H-M   'P 1'
#
loop_
_entity.id
_entity.type
_entity.pdbx_description
1 polymer ?
#
loop_
_entity_poly.entity_id
_entity_poly.type
_entity_poly.pdbx_seq_one_letter_code
_entity_poly.pdbx_strand_id
1 'polypeptide(L)'
;MENTNYYEHSKKEASKKKFEEKNEKKDYFKAIRDFERSEIEIIKKKAKTFTILAIGEFVVICILGFAIASLAPLKTAVPFLVRVDNSTGYTDIAPQLSDAKESYQDVETKYFLSKYLINYEAYDWQTIQEQAD
;
A
#
# COMPACT_ATOMS: atom_id res chain seq x y z
N MET A 1 16.72 -72.23 59.73
CA MET A 1 17.46 -71.18 58.99
C MET A 1 16.62 -70.57 57.86
N GLU A 2 15.29 -70.64 57.94
CA GLU A 2 14.37 -70.25 56.84
C GLU A 2 13.87 -68.80 57.00
N ASN A 3 13.77 -68.35 58.25
CA ASN A 3 13.24 -67.03 58.60
C ASN A 3 14.17 -65.86 58.16
N THR A 4 15.49 -66.07 58.14
CA THR A 4 16.47 -65.07 57.68
C THR A 4 16.36 -64.79 56.18
N ASN A 5 15.94 -65.76 55.37
CA ASN A 5 15.77 -65.59 53.93
C ASN A 5 14.56 -64.71 53.59
N TYR A 6 13.48 -64.84 54.37
CA TYR A 6 12.26 -64.03 54.25
C TYR A 6 12.51 -62.53 54.50
N TYR A 7 13.28 -62.19 55.55
CA TYR A 7 13.61 -60.80 55.85
C TYR A 7 14.52 -60.16 54.80
N GLU A 8 15.44 -60.91 54.21
CA GLU A 8 16.31 -60.40 53.15
C GLU A 8 15.56 -60.23 51.82
N HIS A 9 14.59 -61.08 51.51
CA HIS A 9 13.72 -60.93 50.34
C HIS A 9 12.85 -59.68 50.44
N SER A 10 12.14 -59.50 51.56
CA SER A 10 11.26 -58.33 51.77
C SER A 10 12.02 -56.99 51.74
N LYS A 11 13.25 -56.93 52.28
CA LYS A 11 14.11 -55.74 52.17
C LYS A 11 14.50 -55.44 50.72
N LYS A 12 14.80 -56.47 49.90
CA LYS A 12 15.13 -56.31 48.48
C LYS A 12 13.93 -55.85 47.66
N GLU A 13 12.73 -56.34 47.94
CA GLU A 13 11.51 -55.88 47.27
C GLU A 13 11.15 -54.45 47.67
N ALA A 14 11.27 -54.10 48.95
CA ALA A 14 11.04 -52.73 49.42
C ALA A 14 12.04 -51.72 48.83
N SER A 15 13.31 -52.11 48.65
CA SER A 15 14.31 -51.24 48.01
C SER A 15 14.09 -51.10 46.51
N LYS A 16 13.71 -52.17 45.81
CA LYS A 16 13.31 -52.13 44.40
C LYS A 16 12.09 -51.24 44.19
N LYS A 17 11.03 -51.41 44.99
CA LYS A 17 9.82 -50.60 44.93
C LYS A 17 10.10 -49.11 45.14
N LYS A 18 10.96 -48.76 46.11
CA LYS A 18 11.41 -47.36 46.30
C LYS A 18 12.22 -46.80 45.13
N PHE A 19 13.00 -47.64 44.46
CA PHE A 19 13.77 -47.24 43.27
C PHE A 19 12.88 -47.05 42.05
N GLU A 20 11.92 -47.95 41.84
CA GLU A 20 10.88 -47.85 40.80
C GLU A 20 10.03 -46.60 41.00
N GLU A 21 9.50 -46.38 42.21
CA GLU A 21 8.72 -45.18 42.56
C GLU A 21 9.54 -43.88 42.34
N LYS A 22 10.85 -43.90 42.63
CA LYS A 22 11.75 -42.76 42.39
C LYS A 22 11.98 -42.51 40.89
N ASN A 23 12.08 -43.57 40.07
CA ASN A 23 12.24 -43.42 38.63
C ASN A 23 10.93 -43.00 37.95
N GLU A 24 9.79 -43.58 38.34
CA GLU A 24 8.47 -43.16 37.85
C GLU A 24 8.19 -41.68 38.16
N LYS A 25 8.52 -41.22 39.37
CA LYS A 25 8.42 -39.78 39.71
C LYS A 25 9.31 -38.92 38.82
N LYS A 26 10.55 -39.35 38.54
CA LYS A 26 11.46 -38.61 37.65
C LYS A 26 10.93 -38.57 36.21
N ASP A 27 10.41 -39.67 35.71
CA ASP A 27 9.83 -39.76 34.37
C ASP A 27 8.58 -38.89 34.25
N TYR A 28 7.75 -38.83 35.30
CA TYR A 28 6.61 -37.91 35.38
C TYR A 28 7.04 -36.44 35.34
N PHE A 29 8.02 -36.04 36.16
CA PHE A 29 8.54 -34.66 36.12
C PHE A 29 9.21 -34.32 34.80
N LYS A 30 9.86 -35.29 34.16
CA LYS A 30 10.43 -35.12 32.82
C LYS A 30 9.35 -34.90 31.78
N ALA A 31 8.28 -35.71 31.80
CA ALA A 31 7.15 -35.57 30.90
C ALA A 31 6.46 -34.19 31.03
N ILE A 32 6.29 -33.68 32.26
CA ILE A 32 5.77 -32.32 32.49
C ILE A 32 6.67 -31.28 31.84
N ARG A 33 7.99 -31.36 32.07
CA ARG A 33 8.95 -30.41 31.50
C ARG A 33 8.98 -30.44 29.97
N ASP A 34 8.87 -31.63 29.39
CA ASP A 34 8.84 -31.79 27.94
C ASP A 34 7.54 -31.25 27.35
N PHE A 35 6.41 -31.42 28.05
CA PHE A 35 5.13 -30.80 27.68
C PHE A 35 5.22 -29.27 27.72
N GLU A 36 5.69 -28.68 28.81
CA GLU A 36 5.87 -27.22 28.94
C GLU A 36 6.77 -26.65 27.83
N ARG A 37 7.87 -27.35 27.51
CA ARG A 37 8.76 -26.97 26.40
C ARG A 37 8.04 -27.02 25.06
N SER A 38 7.28 -28.08 24.81
CA SER A 38 6.56 -28.24 23.54
C SER A 38 5.54 -27.12 23.31
N GLU A 39 4.81 -26.70 24.34
CA GLU A 39 3.86 -25.59 24.27
C GLU A 39 4.57 -24.26 23.96
N ILE A 40 5.68 -24.00 24.65
CA ILE A 40 6.49 -22.79 24.40
C ILE A 40 7.06 -22.78 22.97
N GLU A 41 7.52 -23.92 22.47
CA GLU A 41 8.02 -24.04 21.11
C GLU A 41 6.94 -23.83 20.06
N ILE A 42 5.73 -24.36 20.27
CA ILE A 42 4.58 -24.14 19.39
C ILE A 42 4.24 -22.65 19.33
N ILE A 43 4.17 -21.97 20.48
CA ILE A 43 3.87 -20.53 20.54
C ILE A 43 4.96 -19.72 19.83
N LYS A 44 6.24 -20.01 20.09
CA LYS A 44 7.36 -19.33 19.43
C LYS A 44 7.34 -19.53 17.91
N LYS A 45 7.05 -20.76 17.46
CA LYS A 45 6.97 -21.09 16.03
C LYS A 45 5.83 -20.33 15.36
N LYS A 46 4.65 -20.27 15.99
CA LYS A 46 3.49 -19.49 15.52
C LYS A 46 3.81 -17.99 15.45
N ALA A 47 4.42 -17.44 16.50
CA ALA A 47 4.83 -16.03 16.52
C ALA A 47 5.79 -15.73 15.36
N LYS A 48 6.81 -16.56 15.15
CA LYS A 48 7.75 -16.41 14.04
C LYS A 48 7.07 -16.48 12.68
N THR A 49 6.14 -17.42 12.47
CA THR A 49 5.39 -17.52 11.21
C THR A 49 4.52 -16.29 10.98
N PHE A 50 3.84 -15.77 12.01
CA PHE A 50 3.03 -14.56 11.86
C PHE A 50 3.88 -13.32 11.60
N THR A 51 5.04 -13.19 12.23
CA THR A 51 5.96 -12.08 11.95
C THR A 51 6.44 -12.10 10.49
N ILE A 52 6.77 -13.28 9.95
CA ILE A 52 7.18 -13.41 8.54
C ILE A 52 6.04 -13.04 7.60
N LEU A 53 4.81 -13.51 7.89
CA LEU A 53 3.63 -13.17 7.09
C LEU A 53 3.32 -11.66 7.14
N ALA A 54 3.40 -11.03 8.31
CA ALA A 54 3.17 -9.60 8.47
C ALA A 54 4.19 -8.76 7.69
N ILE A 55 5.47 -9.16 7.70
CA ILE A 55 6.50 -8.50 6.88
C ILE A 55 6.19 -8.67 5.38
N GLY A 56 5.78 -9.88 4.96
CA GLY A 56 5.40 -10.14 3.58
C GLY A 56 4.22 -9.28 3.11
N GLU A 57 3.17 -9.17 3.93
CA GLU A 57 2.00 -8.34 3.63
C GLU A 57 2.36 -6.85 3.53
N PHE A 58 3.21 -6.35 4.44
CA PHE A 58 3.66 -4.97 4.41
C PHE A 58 4.35 -4.61 3.08
N VAL A 59 5.20 -5.50 2.56
CA VAL A 59 5.85 -5.31 1.25
C VAL A 59 4.82 -5.25 0.12
N VAL A 60 3.81 -6.13 0.13
CA VAL A 60 2.74 -6.12 -0.88
C VAL A 60 1.94 -4.82 -0.85
N ILE A 61 1.61 -4.31 0.34
CA ILE A 61 0.91 -3.02 0.51
C ILE A 61 1.75 -1.88 -0.06
N CYS A 62 3.05 -1.85 0.19
CA CYS A 62 3.94 -0.83 -0.39
C CYS A 62 3.96 -0.88 -1.92
N ILE A 63 4.01 -2.08 -2.51
CA ILE A 63 3.96 -2.27 -3.97
C ILE A 63 2.64 -1.76 -4.54
N LEU A 64 1.51 -2.09 -3.90
CA LEU A 64 0.18 -1.60 -4.29
C LEU A 64 0.08 -0.08 -4.19
N GLY A 65 0.61 0.51 -3.11
CA GLY A 65 0.65 1.96 -2.94
C GLY A 65 1.43 2.65 -4.07
N PHE A 66 2.58 2.08 -4.46
CA PHE A 66 3.36 2.58 -5.58
C PHE A 66 2.63 2.45 -6.93
N ALA A 67 1.94 1.34 -7.16
CA ALA A 67 1.16 1.12 -8.37
C ALA A 67 -0.03 2.10 -8.49
N ILE A 68 -0.71 2.39 -7.37
CA ILE A 68 -1.79 3.39 -7.36
C ILE A 68 -1.22 4.79 -7.59
N ALA A 69 -0.09 5.13 -6.96
CA ALA A 69 0.56 6.41 -7.14
C ALA A 69 1.07 6.62 -8.57
N SER A 70 1.49 5.56 -9.27
CA SER A 70 1.89 5.64 -10.69
C SER A 70 0.70 5.69 -11.65
N LEU A 71 -0.45 5.11 -11.27
CA LEU A 71 -1.67 5.15 -12.07
C LEU A 71 -2.45 6.47 -11.92
N ALA A 72 -2.46 7.05 -10.71
CA ALA A 72 -3.17 8.30 -10.41
C ALA A 72 -2.83 9.49 -11.35
N PRO A 73 -1.57 9.76 -11.73
CA PRO A 73 -1.24 10.92 -12.56
C PRO A 73 -1.70 10.77 -14.03
N LEU A 74 -2.09 9.57 -14.48
CA LEU A 74 -2.44 9.35 -15.88
C LEU A 74 -3.87 9.81 -16.22
N LYS A 75 -4.71 10.10 -15.23
CA LYS A 75 -6.06 10.63 -15.44
C LYS A 75 -6.06 12.16 -15.32
N THR A 76 -5.57 12.84 -16.36
CA THR A 76 -5.78 14.28 -16.50
C THR A 76 -7.21 14.53 -16.97
N ALA A 77 -8.05 15.06 -16.10
CA ALA A 77 -9.33 15.63 -16.50
C ALA A 77 -9.04 17.00 -17.14
N VAL A 78 -8.63 17.00 -18.41
CA VAL A 78 -8.44 18.23 -19.16
C VAL A 78 -9.82 18.88 -19.32
N PRO A 79 -10.09 20.06 -18.73
CA PRO A 79 -11.40 20.68 -18.77
C PRO A 79 -11.65 21.26 -20.17
N PHE A 80 -12.46 20.60 -20.99
CA PHE A 80 -12.83 21.10 -22.30
C PHE A 80 -13.95 22.15 -22.20
N LEU A 81 -13.68 23.36 -22.71
CA LEU A 81 -14.70 24.40 -22.89
C LEU A 81 -15.28 24.25 -24.30
N VAL A 82 -16.50 23.71 -24.37
CA VAL A 82 -17.27 23.67 -25.62
C VAL A 82 -18.04 24.98 -25.73
N ARG A 83 -17.75 25.76 -26.77
CA ARG A 83 -18.53 26.95 -27.10
C ARG A 83 -19.61 26.57 -28.09
N VAL A 84 -20.84 27.03 -27.83
CA VAL A 84 -21.96 26.91 -28.77
C VAL A 84 -22.12 28.28 -29.44
N ASP A 85 -21.99 28.32 -30.77
CA ASP A 85 -22.32 29.51 -31.55
C ASP A 85 -23.84 29.70 -31.55
N ASN A 86 -24.30 30.84 -31.04
CA ASN A 86 -25.72 31.11 -30.83
C ASN A 86 -26.49 31.38 -32.15
N SER A 87 -25.78 31.66 -33.24
CA SER A 87 -26.38 31.97 -34.55
C SER A 87 -26.51 30.73 -35.46
N THR A 88 -25.58 29.78 -35.33
CA THR A 88 -25.49 28.59 -36.21
C THR A 88 -25.66 27.27 -35.49
N GLY A 89 -25.59 27.25 -34.15
CA GLY A 89 -25.63 26.03 -33.34
C GLY A 89 -24.37 25.15 -33.46
N TYR A 90 -23.34 25.64 -34.15
CA TYR A 90 -22.08 24.92 -34.31
C TYR A 90 -21.34 24.85 -32.97
N THR A 91 -20.79 23.68 -32.66
CA THR A 91 -20.03 23.44 -31.43
C THR A 91 -18.56 23.41 -31.76
N ASP A 92 -17.79 24.31 -31.15
CA ASP A 92 -16.34 24.38 -31.31
C ASP A 92 -15.64 24.22 -29.95
N ILE A 93 -14.49 23.55 -29.98
CA ILE A 93 -13.65 23.37 -28.81
C ILE A 93 -12.75 24.60 -28.71
N ALA A 94 -13.04 25.47 -27.74
CA ALA A 94 -12.22 26.66 -27.58
C ALA A 94 -10.76 26.26 -27.27
N PRO A 95 -9.75 26.85 -27.96
CA PRO A 95 -8.35 26.62 -27.63
C PRO A 95 -8.13 26.99 -26.17
N GLN A 96 -7.69 26.01 -25.38
CA GLN A 96 -7.36 26.27 -23.98
C GLN A 96 -6.00 26.96 -23.92
N LEU A 97 -5.91 28.03 -23.14
CA LEU A 97 -4.63 28.58 -22.68
C LEU A 97 -4.05 27.63 -21.61
N SER A 98 -3.90 26.35 -21.94
CA SER A 98 -3.56 25.29 -20.98
C SER A 98 -2.06 25.10 -20.80
N ASP A 99 -1.24 25.65 -21.70
CA ASP A 99 0.20 25.66 -21.52
C ASP A 99 0.59 26.97 -20.84
N ALA A 100 0.56 26.97 -19.50
CA ALA A 100 0.97 28.06 -18.62
C ALA A 100 2.48 28.41 -18.73
N LYS A 101 3.08 28.20 -19.91
CA LYS A 101 4.40 28.69 -20.31
C LYS A 101 4.33 30.02 -21.03
N GLU A 102 3.24 30.33 -21.73
CA GLU A 102 3.03 31.68 -22.22
C GLU A 102 2.47 32.52 -21.07
N SER A 103 3.25 33.50 -20.61
CA SER A 103 2.78 34.52 -19.68
C SER A 103 1.50 35.12 -20.28
N TYR A 104 0.47 35.39 -19.46
CA TYR A 104 -0.76 36.06 -19.90
C TYR A 104 -0.46 37.29 -20.77
N GLN A 105 0.64 37.99 -20.46
CA GLN A 105 1.15 39.12 -21.22
C GLN A 105 1.48 38.80 -22.69
N ASP A 106 2.02 37.62 -23.00
CA ASP A 106 2.43 37.24 -24.36
C ASP A 106 1.20 36.96 -25.24
N VAL A 107 0.17 36.33 -24.68
CA VAL A 107 -1.09 36.06 -25.39
C VAL A 107 -1.88 37.34 -25.64
N GLU A 108 -1.95 38.23 -24.66
CA GLU A 108 -2.53 39.56 -24.85
C GLU A 108 -1.77 40.34 -25.92
N THR A 109 -0.43 40.33 -25.86
CA THR A 109 0.41 41.01 -26.84
C THR A 109 0.19 40.47 -28.25
N LYS A 110 0.16 39.13 -28.44
CA LYS A 110 -0.12 38.51 -29.75
C LYS A 110 -1.52 38.84 -30.26
N TYR A 111 -2.52 38.84 -29.39
CA TYR A 111 -3.89 39.21 -29.75
C TYR A 111 -3.97 40.66 -30.24
N PHE A 112 -3.45 41.61 -29.46
CA PHE A 112 -3.46 43.02 -29.84
C PHE A 112 -2.60 43.30 -31.07
N LEU A 113 -1.45 42.62 -31.21
CA LEU A 113 -0.59 42.75 -32.38
C LEU A 113 -1.27 42.22 -33.65
N SER A 114 -1.92 41.06 -33.58
CA SER A 114 -2.68 40.52 -34.71
C SER A 114 -3.84 41.44 -35.09
N LYS A 115 -4.57 41.98 -34.10
CA LYS A 115 -5.68 42.91 -34.34
C LYS A 115 -5.19 44.22 -34.99
N TYR A 116 -4.08 44.77 -34.51
CA TYR A 116 -3.47 45.96 -35.09
C TYR A 116 -3.04 45.73 -36.54
N LEU A 117 -2.35 44.61 -36.82
CA LEU A 117 -1.90 44.28 -38.18
C LEU A 117 -3.08 44.13 -39.13
N ILE A 118 -4.14 43.42 -38.72
CA ILE A 118 -5.36 43.26 -39.52
C ILE A 118 -5.99 44.62 -39.80
N ASN A 119 -6.17 45.48 -38.79
CA ASN A 119 -6.75 46.81 -39.00
C ASN A 119 -5.89 47.72 -39.86
N TYR A 120 -4.57 47.52 -39.87
CA TYR A 120 -3.65 48.32 -40.68
C TYR A 120 -3.60 47.85 -42.13
N GLU A 121 -3.59 46.55 -42.37
CA GLU A 121 -3.52 45.97 -43.71
C GLU A 121 -4.90 45.86 -44.39
N ALA A 122 -5.97 45.70 -43.61
CA ALA A 122 -7.32 45.65 -44.12
C ALA A 122 -7.82 47.07 -44.40
N TYR A 123 -8.24 47.30 -45.65
CA TYR A 123 -8.93 48.53 -46.03
C TYR A 123 -10.34 48.17 -46.49
N ASP A 124 -11.35 48.54 -45.70
CA ASP A 124 -12.76 48.46 -46.07
C ASP A 124 -13.47 49.77 -45.71
N TRP A 125 -13.99 50.46 -46.73
CA TRP A 125 -14.60 51.77 -46.59
C TRP A 125 -15.79 51.80 -45.62
N GLN A 126 -16.48 50.68 -45.43
CA GLN A 126 -17.64 50.61 -44.53
C GLN A 126 -17.26 50.58 -43.05
N THR A 127 -16.07 50.06 -42.72
CA THR A 127 -15.61 49.85 -41.34
C THR A 127 -14.43 50.73 -40.92
N ILE A 128 -13.94 51.62 -41.79
CA ILE A 128 -12.81 52.53 -41.49
C ILE A 128 -13.04 53.35 -40.21
N GLN A 129 -14.28 53.78 -39.93
CA GLN A 129 -14.57 54.54 -38.71
C GLN A 129 -14.41 53.67 -37.45
N GLU A 130 -14.82 52.40 -37.49
CA GLU A 130 -14.70 51.47 -36.37
C GLU A 130 -13.26 50.95 -36.18
N GLN A 131 -12.44 50.96 -37.23
CA GLN A 131 -11.04 50.54 -37.17
C GLN A 131 -10.11 51.64 -36.61
N ALA A 132 -10.55 52.90 -36.67
CA ALA A 132 -9.79 54.06 -36.22
C ALA A 132 -9.99 54.39 -34.72
N ASP A 133 -11.08 53.90 -34.12
CA ASP A 133 -11.40 54.02 -32.68
C ASP A 133 -10.81 52.85 -31.85
#